data_AF-A0A5P9FBW9-F1
#
_entry.id   AF-A0A5P9FBW9-F1
#
_cell.length_a   1.000
_cell.length_b   1.000
_cell.length_c   1.000
_cell.angle_alpha   90.00
_cell.angle_beta   90.00
_cell.angle_gamma   90.00
#
_symmetry.space_group_name_H-M   'P 1'
#
loop_
_entity.id
_entity.type
_entity.pdbx_description
1 polymer ?
#
loop_
_entity_poly.entity_id
_entity_poly.type
_entity_poly.pdbx_seq_one_letter_code
_entity_poly.pdbx_strand_id
1 'polypeptide(L)'
;MLSFADFLRHKQYVIISIAASYITLVMVAQLSMAAPHIWLTAAAFSIFVNLSYLTETSGHRDPLGMETCIALILISGAVIGLATSPVVLVGTIFAQGIWHLLRRLQNGLPLKSLDTLGCFVADMSYGLVLLVLFLR
;
A
#
# COMPACT_ATOMS: atom_id res chain seq x y z
N MET A 1 3.16 -17.76 27.59
CA MET A 1 1.94 -18.28 26.92
C MET A 1 1.28 -17.12 26.21
N LEU A 2 1.23 -17.13 24.88
CA LEU A 2 0.49 -16.12 24.12
C LEU A 2 -1.00 -16.31 24.38
N SER A 3 -1.70 -15.21 24.67
CA SER A 3 -3.17 -15.23 24.82
C SER A 3 -3.81 -15.68 23.51
N PHE A 4 -4.91 -16.43 23.60
CA PHE A 4 -5.68 -16.85 22.42
C PHE A 4 -6.17 -15.64 21.59
N ALA A 5 -6.40 -14.51 22.25
CA ALA A 5 -6.72 -13.24 21.60
C ALA A 5 -5.56 -12.70 20.75
N ASP A 6 -4.31 -12.77 21.25
CA ASP A 6 -3.13 -12.33 20.50
C ASP A 6 -2.85 -13.24 19.30
N PHE A 7 -3.09 -14.54 19.45
CA PHE A 7 -2.98 -15.51 18.35
C PHE A 7 -4.01 -15.24 17.24
N LEU A 8 -5.26 -14.96 17.60
CA LEU A 8 -6.31 -14.59 16.65
C LEU A 8 -6.01 -13.25 15.96
N ARG A 9 -5.53 -12.26 16.71
CA ARG A 9 -5.15 -10.95 16.16
C ARG A 9 -4.00 -11.09 15.16
N HIS A 10 -2.97 -11.86 15.50
CA HIS A 10 -1.84 -12.11 14.61
C HIS A 10 -2.25 -12.85 13.33
N LYS A 11 -3.14 -13.84 13.44
CA LYS A 11 -3.72 -14.51 12.27
C LYS A 11 -4.62 -13.59 11.45
N GLN A 12 -5.37 -12.67 12.06
CA GLN A 12 -6.18 -11.69 11.32
C GLN A 12 -5.33 -10.76 10.48
N TYR A 13 -4.22 -10.22 11.00
CA TYR A 13 -3.32 -9.38 10.20
C TYR A 13 -2.73 -10.15 9.02
N VAL A 14 -2.31 -11.40 9.25
CA VAL A 14 -1.81 -12.28 8.16
C VAL A 14 -2.90 -12.59 7.13
N ILE A 15 -4.14 -12.83 7.56
CA ILE A 15 -5.27 -13.09 6.65
C ILE A 15 -5.63 -11.84 5.86
N ILE A 16 -5.62 -10.66 6.47
CA ILE A 16 -5.88 -9.38 5.79
C ILE A 16 -4.76 -9.09 4.78
N SER A 17 -3.51 -9.35 5.13
CA SER A 17 -2.34 -9.19 4.25
C SER A 17 -2.38 -10.15 3.06
N ILE A 18 -2.70 -11.43 3.32
CA ILE A 18 -2.91 -12.43 2.27
C ILE A 18 -4.12 -12.06 1.41
N ALA A 19 -5.23 -11.61 2.00
CA ALA A 19 -6.40 -11.17 1.25
C ALA A 19 -6.12 -9.93 0.40
N ALA A 20 -5.33 -8.97 0.92
CA ALA A 20 -4.91 -7.80 0.18
C ALA A 20 -4.04 -8.22 -1.01
N SER A 21 -3.00 -9.03 -0.79
CA SER A 21 -2.15 -9.56 -1.86
C SER A 21 -2.94 -10.39 -2.89
N TYR A 22 -3.94 -11.14 -2.45
CA TYR A 22 -4.84 -11.92 -3.30
C TYR A 22 -5.73 -11.02 -4.15
N ILE A 23 -6.30 -9.96 -3.57
CA ILE A 23 -7.09 -8.96 -4.31
C ILE A 23 -6.20 -8.23 -5.32
N THR A 24 -4.95 -7.89 -4.96
CA THR A 24 -3.98 -7.32 -5.92
C THR A 24 -3.70 -8.30 -7.06
N LEU A 25 -3.51 -9.58 -6.75
CA LEU A 25 -3.29 -10.64 -7.75
C LEU A 25 -4.52 -10.85 -8.65
N VAL A 26 -5.73 -10.77 -8.10
CA VAL A 26 -6.99 -10.88 -8.83
C VAL A 26 -7.20 -9.67 -9.74
N MET A 27 -6.82 -8.46 -9.31
CA MET A 27 -6.84 -7.28 -10.16
C MET A 27 -5.82 -7.38 -11.30
N VAL A 28 -4.64 -7.95 -11.03
CA VAL A 28 -3.68 -8.32 -12.08
C VAL A 28 -4.28 -9.35 -13.03
N ALA A 29 -5.04 -10.34 -12.55
CA ALA A 29 -5.71 -11.31 -13.44
C ALA A 29 -6.79 -10.68 -14.35
N GLN A 30 -7.32 -9.50 -14.01
CA GLN A 30 -8.25 -8.74 -14.87
C GLN A 30 -7.55 -7.89 -15.96
N LEU A 31 -6.24 -8.09 -16.19
CA LEU A 31 -5.39 -7.48 -17.22
C LEU A 31 -5.96 -7.47 -18.65
N SER A 32 -7.02 -8.21 -18.94
CA SER A 32 -7.64 -8.28 -20.27
C SER A 32 -8.47 -7.03 -20.63
N MET A 33 -8.75 -6.12 -19.69
CA MET A 33 -9.52 -4.90 -19.97
C MET A 33 -8.67 -3.66 -19.72
N ALA A 34 -7.78 -3.32 -20.66
CA ALA A 34 -7.00 -2.08 -20.67
C ALA A 34 -7.91 -0.85 -20.84
N ALA A 35 -8.67 -0.53 -19.80
CA ALA A 35 -9.62 0.57 -19.80
C ALA A 35 -9.33 1.51 -18.62
N PRO A 36 -9.76 2.78 -18.71
CA PRO A 36 -9.36 3.85 -17.81
C PRO A 36 -9.68 3.59 -16.33
N HIS A 37 -10.54 2.61 -16.05
CA HIS A 37 -10.85 2.17 -14.70
C HIS A 37 -9.64 1.59 -13.93
N ILE A 38 -8.62 1.04 -14.61
CA ILE A 38 -7.41 0.49 -13.95
C ILE A 38 -6.66 1.58 -13.17
N TRP A 39 -6.54 2.78 -13.75
CA TRP A 39 -5.85 3.88 -13.11
C TRP A 39 -6.64 4.45 -11.93
N LEU A 40 -7.97 4.50 -12.09
CA LEU A 40 -8.88 4.92 -11.02
C LEU A 40 -8.83 3.96 -9.82
N THR A 41 -8.86 2.64 -10.06
CA THR A 41 -8.76 1.66 -8.99
C THR A 41 -7.39 1.70 -8.32
N ALA A 42 -6.30 1.82 -9.10
CA ALA A 42 -4.95 1.97 -8.55
C ALA A 42 -4.83 3.19 -7.61
N ALA A 43 -5.35 4.35 -8.04
CA ALA A 43 -5.37 5.55 -7.23
C ALA A 43 -6.25 5.38 -5.98
N ALA A 44 -7.45 4.82 -6.11
CA ALA A 44 -8.35 4.58 -4.98
C ALA A 44 -7.72 3.67 -3.91
N PHE A 45 -7.07 2.57 -4.32
CA PHE A 45 -6.38 1.67 -3.39
C PHE A 45 -5.21 2.35 -2.71
N SER A 46 -4.35 3.07 -3.44
CA SER A 46 -3.23 3.80 -2.85
C SER A 46 -3.70 4.85 -1.84
N ILE A 47 -4.75 5.60 -2.15
CA ILE A 47 -5.33 6.59 -1.22
C ILE A 47 -5.90 5.89 0.03
N PHE A 48 -6.62 4.79 -0.14
CA PHE A 48 -7.23 4.05 0.98
C PHE A 48 -6.19 3.51 1.96
N VAL A 49 -5.08 2.96 1.46
CA VAL A 49 -3.97 2.47 2.30
C VAL A 49 -3.34 3.63 3.09
N ASN A 50 -3.08 4.77 2.44
CA ASN A 50 -2.51 5.93 3.11
C ASN A 50 -3.47 6.59 4.13
N LEU A 51 -4.78 6.59 3.85
CA LEU A 51 -5.80 7.03 4.80
C LEU A 51 -5.86 6.14 6.04
N SER A 52 -5.65 4.84 5.89
CA SER A 52 -5.60 3.92 7.03
C SER A 52 -4.47 4.30 8.00
N TYR A 53 -3.30 4.70 7.48
CA TYR A 53 -2.20 5.21 8.32
C TYR A 53 -2.51 6.55 9.00
N LEU A 54 -3.24 7.44 8.33
CA LEU A 54 -3.74 8.67 8.94
C LEU A 54 -4.67 8.39 10.12
N THR A 55 -5.57 7.40 10.00
CA THR A 55 -6.49 7.04 11.09
C THR A 55 -5.78 6.39 12.28
N GLU A 56 -4.73 5.61 12.03
CA GLU A 56 -3.93 4.96 13.08
C GLU A 56 -3.11 5.99 13.89
N THR A 57 -2.58 7.01 13.21
CA THR A 57 -1.80 8.10 13.84
C THR A 57 -2.69 9.14 14.54
N SER A 58 -3.90 9.39 14.04
CA SER A 58 -4.84 10.38 14.63
C SER A 58 -5.38 10.00 16.02
N GLY A 59 -5.27 8.72 16.41
CA GLY A 59 -5.67 8.26 17.75
C GLY A 59 -4.63 8.55 18.85
N HIS A 60 -3.39 8.86 18.49
CA HIS A 60 -2.33 9.20 19.43
C HIS A 60 -2.17 10.72 19.50
N ARG A 61 -2.21 11.28 20.70
CA ARG A 61 -2.20 12.73 21.02
C ARG A 61 -0.84 13.43 20.77
N ASP A 62 0.01 12.85 19.94
CA ASP A 62 1.33 13.39 19.63
C ASP A 62 1.27 14.27 18.37
N PRO A 63 2.18 15.26 18.23
CA PRO A 63 2.21 16.14 17.07
C PRO A 63 2.27 15.33 15.78
N LEU A 64 1.54 15.78 14.75
CA LEU A 64 1.47 15.19 13.40
C LEU A 64 2.86 14.70 12.97
N GLY A 65 3.07 13.39 13.06
CA GLY A 65 4.38 12.79 12.84
C GLY A 65 4.81 12.92 11.39
N MET A 66 6.11 12.70 11.14
CA MET A 66 6.66 12.58 9.79
C MET A 66 5.89 11.55 8.93
N GLU A 67 5.33 10.53 9.58
CA GLU A 67 4.48 9.51 8.96
C GLU A 67 3.19 10.10 8.35
N THR A 68 2.54 10.99 9.07
CA THR A 68 1.32 11.67 8.62
C THR A 68 1.61 12.57 7.42
N CYS A 69 2.75 13.29 7.45
CA CYS A 69 3.17 14.13 6.33
C CYS A 69 3.43 13.29 5.06
N ILE A 70 4.11 12.16 5.20
CA ILE A 70 4.45 11.31 4.06
C ILE A 70 3.20 10.62 3.49
N ALA A 71 2.26 10.19 4.35
CA ALA A 71 0.97 9.69 3.89
C ALA A 71 0.20 10.74 3.06
N LEU A 72 0.19 12.02 3.48
CA LEU A 72 -0.42 13.10 2.72
C LEU A 72 0.29 13.38 1.38
N ILE A 73 1.62 13.29 1.34
CA ILE A 73 2.41 13.42 0.11
C ILE A 73 2.07 12.28 -0.86
N LEU A 74 1.94 11.05 -0.37
CA LEU A 74 1.58 9.90 -1.21
C LEU A 74 0.15 10.00 -1.73
N ILE A 75 -0.81 10.44 -0.89
CA ILE A 75 -2.20 10.69 -1.31
C ILE A 75 -2.26 11.77 -2.39
N SER A 76 -1.60 12.91 -2.16
CA SER A 76 -1.58 14.00 -3.14
C SER A 76 -0.90 13.56 -4.43
N GLY A 77 0.19 12.80 -4.34
CA GLY A 77 0.83 12.17 -5.49
C GLY A 77 -0.11 11.25 -6.28
N ALA A 78 -0.89 10.40 -5.61
CA ALA A 78 -1.85 9.51 -6.27
C ALA A 78 -2.97 10.30 -6.98
N VAL A 79 -3.50 11.35 -6.34
CA VAL A 79 -4.52 12.24 -6.92
C VAL A 79 -3.96 12.99 -8.14
N ILE A 80 -2.75 13.55 -8.02
CA ILE A 80 -2.08 14.24 -9.12
C ILE A 80 -1.79 13.26 -10.26
N GLY A 81 -1.30 12.05 -9.95
CA GLY A 81 -1.02 11.03 -10.95
C GLY A 81 -2.26 10.59 -11.71
N LEU A 82 -3.40 10.44 -11.03
CA LEU A 82 -4.67 10.17 -11.69
C LEU A 82 -5.11 11.31 -12.63
N ALA A 83 -4.90 12.57 -12.23
CA ALA A 83 -5.33 13.73 -13.00
C ALA A 83 -4.37 14.11 -14.15
N THR A 84 -3.07 13.79 -14.03
CA THR A 84 -2.03 14.28 -14.95
C THR A 84 -1.41 13.17 -15.79
N SER A 85 -0.88 12.11 -15.17
CA SER A 85 -0.13 11.07 -15.85
C SER A 85 -0.10 9.78 -15.05
N PRO A 86 -0.47 8.65 -15.67
CA PRO A 86 -0.32 7.31 -15.08
C PRO A 86 1.08 7.01 -14.54
N VAL A 87 2.13 7.60 -15.13
CA VAL A 87 3.52 7.41 -14.68
C VAL A 87 3.73 7.95 -13.27
N VAL A 88 3.14 9.11 -12.96
CA VAL A 88 3.24 9.71 -11.62
C VAL A 88 2.52 8.82 -10.60
N LEU A 89 1.36 8.26 -10.97
CA LEU A 89 0.63 7.32 -10.13
C LEU A 89 1.44 6.04 -9.87
N VAL A 90 2.07 5.46 -10.89
CA VAL A 90 2.97 4.31 -10.75
C VAL A 90 4.14 4.63 -9.82
N GLY A 91 4.77 5.80 -10.01
CA GLY A 91 5.84 6.29 -9.14
C GLY A 91 5.40 6.41 -7.68
N THR A 92 4.17 6.87 -7.43
CA THR A 92 3.63 6.99 -6.07
C THR A 92 3.36 5.63 -5.42
N ILE A 93 2.93 4.62 -6.18
CA ILE A 93 2.76 3.25 -5.68
C ILE A 93 4.12 2.64 -5.32
N PHE A 94 5.16 2.87 -6.12
CA PHE A 94 6.52 2.44 -5.77
C PHE A 94 7.03 3.15 -4.49
N ALA A 95 6.83 4.47 -4.40
CA ALA A 95 7.21 5.23 -3.21
C ALA A 95 6.47 4.74 -1.95
N GLN A 96 5.20 4.36 -2.07
CA GLN A 96 4.40 3.77 -1.00
C GLN A 96 5.02 2.45 -0.51
N GLY A 97 5.37 1.54 -1.42
CA GLY A 97 6.04 0.29 -1.05
C GLY A 97 7.37 0.53 -0.31
N ILE A 98 8.20 1.44 -0.81
CA ILE A 98 9.46 1.83 -0.14
C ILE A 98 9.18 2.41 1.25
N TRP A 99 8.16 3.26 1.38
CA TRP A 99 7.77 3.86 2.65
C TRP A 99 7.32 2.81 3.68
N HIS A 100 6.54 1.81 3.28
CA HIS A 100 6.15 0.70 4.16
C HIS A 100 7.37 -0.04 4.73
N LEU A 101 8.38 -0.27 3.89
CA LEU A 101 9.62 -0.90 4.30
C LEU A 101 10.42 0.01 5.25
N LEU A 102 10.56 1.30 4.91
CA LEU A 102 11.33 2.27 5.69
C LEU A 102 10.73 2.51 7.08
N ARG A 103 9.41 2.65 7.18
CA ARG A 103 8.69 2.84 8.45
C ARG A 103 8.93 1.67 9.42
N ARG A 104 8.95 0.44 8.92
CA ARG A 104 9.22 -0.75 9.73
C ARG A 104 10.69 -0.82 10.17
N LEU A 105 11.62 -0.44 9.29
CA LEU A 105 13.04 -0.31 9.65
C LEU A 105 13.25 0.73 10.77
N GLN A 106 12.58 1.88 10.67
CA GLN A 106 12.64 2.95 11.69
C GLN A 106 12.08 2.49 13.04
N ASN A 107 11.02 1.67 13.04
CA ASN A 107 10.40 1.15 14.26
C ASN A 107 11.09 -0.12 14.81
N GLY A 108 12.23 -0.54 14.24
CA GLY A 108 13.01 -1.69 14.73
C GLY A 108 12.31 -3.04 14.64
N LEU A 109 11.26 -3.15 13.80
CA LEU A 109 10.45 -4.35 13.69
C LEU A 109 11.13 -5.38 12.75
N PRO A 110 10.96 -6.69 13.00
CA PRO A 110 11.64 -7.71 12.22
C PRO A 110 11.18 -7.70 10.75
N LEU A 111 12.15 -7.45 9.86
CA LEU A 111 12.00 -7.51 8.39
C LEU A 111 11.43 -8.85 7.90
N LYS A 112 11.69 -9.94 8.62
CA LYS A 112 11.20 -11.29 8.30
C LYS A 112 9.71 -11.52 8.60
N SER A 113 8.98 -10.53 9.11
CA SER A 113 7.53 -10.67 9.23
C SER A 113 6.90 -10.76 7.84
N LEU A 114 6.16 -11.85 7.60
CA LEU A 114 5.51 -12.17 6.32
C LEU A 114 4.63 -11.02 5.81
N ASP A 115 4.07 -10.25 6.74
CA ASP A 115 3.19 -9.11 6.49
C ASP A 115 3.92 -7.92 5.83
N THR A 116 5.18 -7.65 6.21
CA THR A 116 5.92 -6.47 5.71
C THR A 116 6.52 -6.71 4.34
N LEU A 117 7.15 -7.87 4.17
CA LEU A 117 7.63 -8.33 2.87
C LEU A 117 6.45 -8.53 1.91
N GLY A 118 5.29 -8.99 2.41
CA GLY A 118 4.06 -9.11 1.64
C GLY A 118 3.60 -7.77 1.06
N CYS A 119 3.42 -6.74 1.90
CA CYS A 119 2.99 -5.42 1.43
C CYS A 119 4.01 -4.78 0.46
N PHE A 120 5.30 -4.83 0.78
CA PHE A 120 6.34 -4.31 -0.12
C PHE A 120 6.34 -5.02 -1.48
N VAL A 121 6.31 -6.36 -1.49
CA VAL A 121 6.30 -7.14 -2.73
C VAL A 121 5.00 -6.91 -3.50
N ALA A 122 3.85 -6.79 -2.83
CA ALA A 122 2.57 -6.49 -3.47
C ALA A 122 2.58 -5.10 -4.13
N ASP A 123 3.04 -4.06 -3.42
CA ASP A 123 3.13 -2.69 -3.97
C ASP A 123 4.10 -2.64 -5.16
N MET A 124 5.27 -3.28 -5.06
CA MET A 124 6.29 -3.33 -6.12
C MET A 124 5.80 -4.12 -7.35
N SER A 125 5.18 -5.28 -7.14
CA SER A 125 4.67 -6.11 -8.23
C SER A 125 3.49 -5.46 -8.93
N TYR A 126 2.59 -4.82 -8.19
CA TYR A 126 1.47 -4.07 -8.75
C TYR A 126 1.95 -2.84 -9.55
N GLY A 127 2.88 -2.06 -8.98
CA GLY A 127 3.51 -0.94 -9.68
C GLY A 127 4.21 -1.38 -10.98
N LEU A 128 4.91 -2.53 -10.95
CA LEU A 128 5.56 -3.09 -12.14
C LEU A 128 4.54 -3.49 -13.22
N VAL A 129 3.44 -4.13 -12.84
CA VAL A 129 2.36 -4.49 -13.78
C VAL A 129 1.76 -3.24 -14.42
N LEU A 130 1.47 -2.21 -13.62
CA LEU A 130 0.96 -0.94 -14.14
C LEU A 130 1.97 -0.24 -15.06
N LEU A 131 3.27 -0.31 -14.75
CA LEU A 131 4.33 0.23 -15.61
C LEU A 131 4.38 -0.50 -16.96
N VAL A 132 4.31 -1.83 -16.96
CA VAL A 132 4.28 -2.65 -18.18
C VAL A 132 3.03 -2.33 -19.01
N LEU A 133 1.88 -2.13 -18.36
CA LEU A 133 0.64 -1.71 -19.03
C LEU A 133 0.75 -0.31 -19.63
N PHE A 134 1.43 0.61 -18.96
CA PHE A 134 1.65 1.97 -19.49
C PHE A 134 2.58 1.98 -20.71
N LEU A 135 3.58 1.11 -20.73
CA LEU A 135 4.57 1.02 -21.82
C LEU A 135 4.07 0.24 -23.04
N ARG A 136 2.91 -0.41 -22.95
CA ARG A 136 2.31 -1.21 -24.04
C ARG A 136 1.27 -0.41 -24.81
#